data_AF-A0A7C4E674-F1
#
_entry.id   AF-A0A7C4E674-F1
#
_cell.length_a   1.000
_cell.length_b   1.000
_cell.length_c   1.000
_cell.angle_alpha   90.00
_cell.angle_beta   90.00
_cell.angle_gamma   90.00
#
_symmetry.space_group_name_H-M   'P 1'
#
loop_
_entity.id
_entity.type
_entity.pdbx_description
1 polymer ?
#
loop_
_entity_poly.entity_id
_entity_poly.type
_entity_poly.pdbx_seq_one_letter_code
_entity_poly.pdbx_strand_id
1 'polypeptide(L)'
;MGNLPESGALIIGEKGKLFSPDDYGARFFVAMKGQDEFVPGDRHEACKAVPQTIPRSPGHMQEWFRMMGEGVPAYSNFEIAAYLTEIILLGCIALRVGEGVKMDWDGPNMRSTNLPQAERFVRRNNRAGWEA
;
A
#
# COMPACT_ATOMS: atom_id res chain seq x y z
N MET A 1 7.11 25.09 -22.39
CA MET A 1 7.06 24.79 -20.94
C MET A 1 6.18 23.57 -20.77
N GLY A 2 6.68 22.52 -20.11
CA GLY A 2 5.97 21.24 -20.01
C GLY A 2 4.81 21.31 -19.01
N ASN A 3 3.72 20.60 -19.31
CA ASN A 3 2.61 20.41 -18.39
C ASN A 3 3.05 19.53 -17.21
N LEU A 4 2.52 19.81 -16.02
CA LEU A 4 2.63 18.90 -14.88
C LEU A 4 1.84 17.61 -15.18
N PRO A 5 2.29 16.45 -14.67
CA PRO A 5 1.54 15.21 -14.81
C PRO A 5 0.18 15.31 -14.10
N GLU A 6 -0.79 14.52 -14.56
CA GLU A 6 -2.14 14.48 -13.98
C GLU A 6 -2.15 13.88 -12.57
N SER A 7 -1.10 13.14 -12.20
CA SER A 7 -0.94 12.52 -10.88
C SER A 7 0.53 12.48 -10.43
N GLY A 8 0.76 12.06 -9.19
CA GLY A 8 2.09 12.00 -8.59
C GLY A 8 2.21 12.68 -7.22
N ALA A 9 3.44 12.71 -6.71
CA ALA A 9 3.74 13.20 -5.37
C ALA A 9 5.04 14.02 -5.34
N LEU A 10 5.00 15.15 -4.62
CA LEU A 10 6.19 15.90 -4.20
C LEU A 10 6.34 15.79 -2.69
N ILE A 11 7.42 15.17 -2.24
CA ILE A 11 7.77 15.02 -0.83
C ILE A 11 8.90 15.99 -0.53
N ILE A 12 8.71 16.87 0.46
CA ILE A 12 9.71 17.83 0.92
C ILE A 12 10.12 17.43 2.34
N GLY A 13 11.40 17.09 2.51
CA GLY A 13 11.99 16.77 3.79
C GLY A 13 13.17 17.68 4.11
N GLU A 14 13.68 17.59 5.34
CA GLU A 14 14.80 18.41 5.83
C GLU A 14 16.10 18.22 5.01
N LYS A 15 16.27 17.04 4.39
CA LYS A 15 17.45 16.66 3.63
C LYS A 15 17.32 16.87 2.12
N GLY A 16 16.15 17.26 1.61
CA GLY A 16 15.91 17.41 0.18
C GLY A 16 14.47 17.19 -0.23
N LYS A 17 14.28 17.03 -1.54
CA LYS A 17 12.99 16.85 -2.19
C LYS A 17 12.99 15.56 -3.00
N LEU A 18 11.86 14.86 -3.01
CA LEU A 18 11.60 13.73 -3.89
C LEU A 18 10.35 14.04 -4.71
N PHE A 19 10.43 13.84 -6.02
CA PHE A 19 9.31 13.98 -6.93
C PHE A 19 9.07 12.66 -7.65
N SER A 20 7.84 12.15 -7.60
CA SER A 20 7.38 11.09 -8.49
C SER A 20 6.27 11.62 -9.39
N PRO A 21 6.38 11.47 -10.72
CA PRO A 21 5.37 11.94 -11.68
C PRO A 21 4.22 10.93 -11.88
N ASP A 22 4.11 9.91 -11.03
CA ASP A 22 3.05 8.91 -11.03
C ASP A 22 2.71 8.49 -9.60
N ASP A 23 1.56 7.87 -9.41
CA ASP A 23 1.07 7.47 -8.07
C ASP A 23 1.76 6.23 -7.51
N TYR A 24 2.57 5.55 -8.33
CA TYR A 24 3.19 4.27 -7.98
C TYR A 24 4.66 4.41 -7.57
N GLY A 25 5.27 5.59 -7.73
CA GLY A 25 6.69 5.77 -7.42
C GLY A 25 7.62 4.97 -8.34
N ALA A 26 7.11 4.42 -9.46
CA ALA A 26 7.87 3.52 -10.33
C ALA A 26 9.10 4.22 -10.91
N ARG A 27 8.97 5.52 -11.15
CA ARG A 27 10.09 6.45 -11.36
C ARG A 27 9.98 7.58 -10.37
N PHE A 28 11.13 8.00 -9.86
CA PHE A 28 11.21 9.15 -8.99
C PHE A 28 12.53 9.89 -9.21
N PHE A 29 12.53 11.15 -8.81
CA PHE A 29 13.66 12.05 -8.91
C PHE A 29 13.92 12.66 -7.54
N VAL A 30 15.19 12.91 -7.25
CA VAL A 30 15.61 13.48 -5.98
C VAL A 30 16.46 14.72 -6.20
N ALA A 31 16.27 15.71 -5.35
CA ALA A 31 17.15 16.87 -5.22
C ALA A 31 17.53 17.00 -3.74
N MET A 32 18.76 16.65 -3.39
CA MET A 32 19.24 16.77 -2.02
C MET A 32 19.42 18.23 -1.64
N LYS A 33 19.51 18.52 -0.34
CA LYS A 33 19.72 19.88 0.17
C LYS A 33 20.94 20.53 -0.49
N GLY A 34 20.72 21.70 -1.11
CA GLY A 34 21.75 22.44 -1.84
C GLY A 34 21.90 22.04 -3.32
N GLN A 35 21.07 21.13 -3.82
CA GLN A 35 20.96 20.84 -5.25
C GLN A 35 19.74 21.55 -5.84
N ASP A 36 19.95 22.20 -6.99
CA ASP A 36 18.88 22.91 -7.72
C ASP A 36 18.19 22.02 -8.76
N GLU A 37 18.81 20.90 -9.13
CA GLU A 37 18.30 19.98 -10.14
C GLU A 37 17.84 18.64 -9.53
N PHE A 38 16.75 18.14 -10.08
CA PHE A 38 16.25 16.80 -9.78
C PHE A 38 17.00 15.76 -10.62
N VAL A 39 17.60 14.79 -9.93
CA VAL A 39 18.32 13.67 -10.55
C VAL A 39 17.48 12.40 -10.45
N PRO A 40 17.40 11.57 -11.50
CA PRO A 40 16.74 10.27 -11.42
C PRO A 40 17.23 9.43 -10.24
N GLY A 41 16.31 8.80 -9.52
CA GLY A 41 16.60 8.04 -8.31
C GLY A 41 17.56 6.86 -8.52
N ASP A 42 17.59 6.27 -9.71
CA ASP A 42 18.54 5.22 -10.10
C ASP A 42 19.96 5.74 -10.39
N ARG A 43 20.13 7.06 -10.52
CA ARG A 43 21.41 7.72 -10.85
C ARG A 43 22.00 8.52 -9.71
N HIS A 44 21.19 8.94 -8.74
CA HIS A 44 21.65 9.75 -7.63
C HIS A 44 22.36 8.93 -6.54
N GLU A 45 23.53 9.37 -6.08
CA GLU A 45 24.37 8.63 -5.13
C GLU A 45 23.69 8.35 -3.78
N ALA A 46 22.92 9.31 -3.25
CA ALA A 46 22.14 9.09 -2.02
C ALA A 46 21.12 7.94 -2.13
N CYS A 47 20.60 7.69 -3.33
CA CYS A 47 19.66 6.59 -3.58
C CYS A 47 20.40 5.26 -3.78
N LYS A 48 21.53 5.27 -4.49
CA LYS A 48 22.40 4.08 -4.63
C LYS A 48 22.96 3.60 -3.30
N ALA A 49 23.16 4.51 -2.35
CA ALA A 49 23.60 4.20 -0.99
C ALA A 49 22.52 3.46 -0.17
N VAL A 50 21.25 3.44 -0.60
CA VAL A 50 20.19 2.70 0.09
C VAL A 50 20.33 1.21 -0.24
N PRO A 51 20.54 0.34 0.77
CA PRO A 51 20.68 -1.09 0.52
C PRO A 51 19.37 -1.67 -0.01
N GLN A 52 19.49 -2.57 -1.00
CA GLN A 52 18.34 -3.34 -1.46
C GLN A 52 18.02 -4.45 -0.44
N THR A 53 16.90 -4.30 0.27
CA THR A 53 16.45 -5.26 1.28
C THR A 53 15.39 -6.25 0.77
N ILE A 54 14.78 -5.97 -0.39
CA ILE A 54 13.80 -6.82 -1.05
C ILE A 54 14.12 -6.99 -2.55
N PRO A 55 13.76 -8.12 -3.18
CA PRO A 55 13.91 -8.29 -4.62
C PRO A 55 13.16 -7.20 -5.39
N ARG A 56 13.73 -6.73 -6.51
CA ARG A 56 13.02 -5.85 -7.43
C ARG A 56 11.96 -6.65 -8.18
N SER A 57 10.76 -6.08 -8.34
CA SER A 57 9.71 -6.75 -9.09
C SER A 57 10.14 -6.89 -10.56
N PRO A 58 10.03 -8.10 -11.15
CA PRO A 58 10.23 -8.29 -12.59
C PRO A 58 9.01 -7.82 -13.42
N GLY A 59 7.97 -7.29 -12.77
CA GLY A 59 6.68 -6.96 -13.36
C GLY A 59 5.61 -8.03 -13.07
N HIS A 60 4.35 -7.60 -12.94
CA HIS A 60 3.23 -8.44 -12.48
C HIS A 60 3.06 -9.75 -13.28
N MET A 61 3.16 -9.68 -14.60
CA MET A 61 2.98 -10.86 -15.46
C MET A 61 4.12 -11.88 -15.29
N GLN A 62 5.37 -11.41 -15.23
CA GLN A 62 6.52 -12.29 -15.04
C GLN A 62 6.49 -12.94 -13.65
N GLU A 63 6.09 -12.17 -12.64
CA GLU A 63 5.90 -12.68 -11.29
C GLU A 63 4.84 -13.80 -11.24
N TRP A 64 3.71 -13.62 -11.92
CA TRP A 64 2.66 -14.63 -12.05
C TRP A 64 3.17 -15.92 -12.70
N PHE A 65 3.91 -15.82 -13.83
CA PHE A 65 4.47 -17.01 -14.49
C PHE A 65 5.49 -17.74 -13.64
N ARG A 66 6.36 -17.01 -12.92
CA ARG A 66 7.33 -17.61 -11.99
C ARG A 66 6.65 -18.29 -10.82
N MET A 67 5.57 -17.73 -10.30
CA MET A 67 4.79 -18.39 -9.26
C MET A 67 4.24 -19.74 -9.74
N MET A 68 3.64 -19.78 -10.93
CA MET A 68 3.08 -21.02 -11.48
C MET A 68 4.16 -22.05 -11.86
N GLY A 69 5.29 -21.61 -12.42
CA GLY A 69 6.32 -22.50 -12.96
C GLY A 69 7.42 -22.88 -11.98
N GLU A 70 7.82 -21.97 -11.10
CA GLU A 70 8.97 -22.11 -10.19
C GLU A 70 8.54 -22.21 -8.72
N GLY A 71 7.26 -21.94 -8.40
CA GLY A 71 6.77 -21.90 -7.02
C GLY A 71 7.26 -20.69 -6.22
N VAL A 72 7.86 -19.69 -6.87
CA VAL A 72 8.30 -18.44 -6.23
C VAL A 72 7.06 -17.64 -5.81
N PRO A 73 6.86 -17.33 -4.52
CA PRO A 73 5.70 -16.57 -4.11
C PRO A 73 5.61 -15.21 -4.83
N ALA A 74 4.41 -14.88 -5.30
CA ALA A 74 4.14 -13.53 -5.78
C ALA A 74 4.37 -12.51 -4.65
N TYR A 75 4.81 -11.30 -5.00
CA TYR A 75 4.99 -10.19 -4.08
C TYR A 75 3.66 -9.82 -3.42
N SER A 76 2.56 -9.84 -4.17
CA SER A 76 1.21 -9.53 -3.65
C SER A 76 0.41 -10.79 -3.29
N ASN A 77 1.04 -11.77 -2.63
CA ASN A 77 0.36 -13.00 -2.18
C ASN A 77 -0.61 -12.74 -1.01
N PHE A 78 -1.36 -13.77 -0.58
CA PHE A 78 -2.38 -13.64 0.47
C PHE A 78 -1.82 -13.22 1.85
N GLU A 79 -0.56 -13.51 2.18
CA GLU A 79 0.08 -13.05 3.42
C GLU A 79 0.26 -11.52 3.45
N ILE A 80 0.16 -10.84 2.31
CA ILE A 80 0.21 -9.37 2.24
C ILE A 80 -1.18 -8.82 1.87
N ALA A 81 -1.80 -9.40 0.84
CA ALA A 81 -3.07 -8.93 0.31
C ALA A 81 -4.23 -9.09 1.30
N ALA A 82 -4.23 -10.13 2.15
CA ALA A 82 -5.29 -10.31 3.14
C ALA A 82 -5.26 -9.20 4.20
N TYR A 83 -4.09 -8.87 4.76
CA TYR A 83 -3.96 -7.77 5.73
C TYR A 83 -4.33 -6.41 5.12
N LEU A 84 -3.88 -6.14 3.89
CA LEU A 84 -4.27 -4.90 3.20
C LEU A 84 -5.79 -4.82 3.01
N THR A 85 -6.41 -5.94 2.62
CA THR A 85 -7.86 -6.03 2.45
C THR A 85 -8.57 -5.79 3.79
N GLU A 86 -8.08 -6.36 4.89
CA GLU A 86 -8.62 -6.14 6.23
C GLU A 86 -8.62 -4.65 6.60
N ILE A 87 -7.51 -3.94 6.39
CA ILE A 87 -7.40 -2.50 6.68
C ILE A 87 -8.46 -1.70 5.91
N ILE A 88 -8.68 -2.01 4.63
CA ILE A 88 -9.68 -1.32 3.80
C ILE A 88 -11.09 -1.65 4.30
N LEU A 89 -11.37 -2.91 4.62
CA LEU A 89 -12.68 -3.32 5.15
C LEU A 89 -12.97 -2.70 6.52
N LEU A 90 -11.93 -2.46 7.34
CA LEU A 90 -12.08 -1.73 8.60
C LEU A 90 -12.53 -0.29 8.39
N GLY A 91 -12.05 0.37 7.34
CA GLY A 91 -12.57 1.66 6.90
C GLY A 91 -14.07 1.61 6.60
N CYS A 92 -14.52 0.58 5.88
CA CYS A 92 -15.95 0.36 5.61
C CYS A 92 -16.77 0.12 6.88
N ILE A 93 -16.24 -0.61 7.87
CA ILE A 93 -16.90 -0.81 9.17
C ILE A 93 -16.99 0.52 9.93
N ALA A 94 -15.90 1.29 9.99
CA ALA A 94 -15.87 2.59 10.66
C ALA A 94 -16.92 3.56 10.08
N LEU A 95 -17.06 3.61 8.75
CA LEU A 95 -18.10 4.40 8.07
C LEU A 95 -19.52 3.98 8.48
N ARG A 96 -19.76 2.69 8.72
CA ARG A 96 -21.07 2.16 9.13
C ARG A 96 -21.36 2.30 10.62
N VAL A 97 -20.33 2.35 11.43
CA VAL A 97 -20.43 2.62 12.87
C VAL A 97 -20.84 4.07 13.12
N GLY A 98 -20.25 5.01 12.37
CA GLY A 98 -20.60 6.42 12.41
C GLY A 98 -19.47 7.34 12.88
N GLU A 99 -19.58 8.62 12.51
CA GLU A 99 -18.61 9.65 12.85
C GLU A 99 -18.50 9.86 14.37
N GLY A 100 -17.28 10.15 14.86
CA GLY A 100 -17.01 10.43 16.27
C GLY A 100 -16.99 9.20 17.19
N VAL A 101 -17.26 8.00 16.66
CA VAL A 101 -17.23 6.77 17.45
C VAL A 101 -15.84 6.12 17.38
N LYS A 102 -15.16 6.07 18.52
CA LYS A 102 -13.88 5.38 18.63
C LYS A 102 -14.09 3.86 18.63
N MET A 103 -13.52 3.17 17.65
CA MET A 103 -13.52 1.71 17.56
C MET A 103 -12.08 1.19 17.63
N ASP A 104 -11.75 0.51 18.72
CA ASP A 104 -10.51 -0.25 18.85
C ASP A 104 -10.70 -1.62 18.22
N TRP A 105 -9.71 -2.10 17.47
CA TRP A 105 -9.80 -3.32 16.66
C TRP A 105 -8.75 -4.36 17.05
N ASP A 106 -9.21 -5.59 17.25
CA ASP A 106 -8.41 -6.79 17.44
C ASP A 106 -8.42 -7.58 16.12
N GLY A 107 -7.41 -7.36 15.29
CA GLY A 107 -7.25 -7.99 13.98
C GLY A 107 -7.25 -9.52 14.05
N PRO A 108 -6.40 -10.15 14.87
CA PRO A 108 -6.37 -11.61 15.01
C PRO A 108 -7.73 -12.25 15.32
N ASN A 109 -8.58 -11.59 16.12
CA ASN A 109 -9.92 -12.09 16.44
C ASN A 109 -11.05 -11.46 15.59
N MET A 110 -10.71 -10.59 14.64
CA MET A 110 -11.63 -9.89 13.74
C MET A 110 -12.82 -9.24 14.47
N ARG A 111 -12.55 -8.53 15.58
CA ARG A 111 -13.59 -7.90 16.38
C ARG A 111 -13.16 -6.57 17.00
N SER A 112 -14.14 -5.76 17.34
CA SER A 112 -13.87 -4.58 18.16
C SER A 112 -13.85 -4.94 19.64
N THR A 113 -12.84 -4.46 20.37
CA THR A 113 -12.69 -4.74 21.81
C THR A 113 -13.55 -3.82 22.68
N ASN A 114 -13.99 -2.69 22.14
CA ASN A 114 -14.74 -1.66 22.85
C ASN A 114 -16.11 -1.36 22.22
N LEU A 115 -16.45 -1.98 21.08
CA LEU A 115 -17.65 -1.68 20.31
C LEU A 115 -18.35 -2.94 19.74
N PRO A 116 -19.01 -3.77 20.56
CA PRO A 116 -19.62 -5.04 20.12
C PRO A 116 -20.63 -4.89 18.98
N GLN A 117 -21.31 -3.75 18.86
CA GLN A 117 -22.26 -3.50 17.77
C GLN A 117 -21.61 -3.48 16.37
N ALA A 118 -20.29 -3.36 16.27
CA ALA A 118 -19.56 -3.44 15.01
C ALA A 118 -19.53 -4.86 14.43
N GLU A 119 -19.66 -5.90 15.27
CA GLU A 119 -19.58 -7.32 14.87
C GLU A 119 -20.58 -7.67 13.77
N ARG A 120 -21.76 -7.03 13.76
CA ARG A 120 -22.80 -7.22 12.74
C ARG A 120 -22.35 -6.87 11.32
N PHE A 121 -21.26 -6.10 11.19
CA PHE A 121 -20.71 -5.68 9.90
C PHE A 121 -19.53 -6.55 9.45
N VAL A 122 -18.98 -7.36 10.34
CA VAL A 122 -17.83 -8.25 10.08
C VAL A 122 -18.26 -9.48 9.28
N ARG A 123 -19.39 -10.08 9.67
CA ARG A 123 -19.94 -11.26 9.00
C ARG A 123 -21.25 -10.94 8.29
N ARG A 124 -21.46 -11.61 7.16
CA ARG A 124 -22.73 -11.54 6.44
C ARG A 124 -23.69 -12.57 7.02
N ASN A 125 -24.95 -12.16 7.20
CA ASN A 125 -26.04 -13.11 7.40
C ASN A 125 -26.42 -13.66 6.03
N ASN A 126 -25.91 -14.85 5.70
CA ASN A 126 -26.19 -15.49 4.44
C ASN A 126 -27.67 -15.93 4.38
N ARG A 127 -28.22 -15.98 3.16
CA ARG A 127 -29.57 -16.48 2.92
C ARG A 127 -29.62 -17.99 3.19
N ALA A 128 -30.77 -18.47 3.68
CA ALA A 128 -31.01 -19.91 3.83
C ALA A 128 -30.68 -20.69 2.54
N GLY A 129 -29.94 -21.79 2.69
CA GLY A 129 -29.44 -22.61 1.59
C GLY A 129 -28.08 -22.15 1.01
N TRP A 130 -27.46 -21.14 1.60
CA TRP A 130 -26.12 -20.62 1.26
C TRP A 130 -25.23 -20.50 2.51
N GLU A 131 -25.34 -21.45 3.42
CA GLU A 131 -24.48 -21.59 4.60
C GLU A 131 -23.10 -22.06 4.13
N ALA A 132 -22.20 -21.09 3.89
CA ALA A 132 -20.78 -21.33 3.64
C ALA A 132 -20.01 -21.62 4.93
#